data_AF-A0AAV7JI13-F1
#
_entry.id   AF-A0AAV7JI13-F1
#
_cell.length_a   1.000
_cell.length_b   1.000
_cell.length_c   1.000
_cell.angle_alpha   90.00
_cell.angle_beta   90.00
_cell.angle_gamma   90.00
#
_symmetry.space_group_name_H-M   'P 1'
#
loop_
_entity.id
_entity.type
_entity.pdbx_description
1 polymer ?
#
loop_
_entity_poly.entity_id
_entity_poly.type
_entity_poly.pdbx_seq_one_letter_code
_entity_poly.pdbx_strand_id
1 'polypeptide(L)'
;MNFIIIVIGWIYIYIYIQFDDLIFLPHFCNPSLCIQSIYHVAATYPIHLWNNHIGTPLGLPRTTNAVEAWHRSFNATVGCHHPTIWKFILSFKREQGLVEVRYANYLVDKPPTKRRRSQQTEEALKTLVRGYYSTDRSKMEFLQGVAHHFSLGAD
;
A
#
# COMPACT_ATOMS: atom_id res chain seq x y z
N MET A 1 -0.63 -2.40 -34.29
CA MET A 1 -1.54 -2.41 -33.11
C MET A 1 -1.27 -3.56 -32.14
N ASN A 2 -0.89 -4.77 -32.59
CA ASN A 2 -0.63 -5.90 -31.67
C ASN A 2 0.65 -5.74 -30.82
N PHE A 3 1.68 -5.05 -31.30
CA PHE A 3 2.95 -4.91 -30.57
C PHE A 3 2.84 -4.00 -29.33
N ILE A 4 2.03 -2.95 -29.38
CA ILE A 4 1.86 -2.00 -28.27
C ILE A 4 1.10 -2.66 -27.10
N ILE A 5 0.10 -3.49 -27.38
CA ILE A 5 -0.68 -4.20 -26.35
C ILE A 5 0.20 -5.27 -25.67
N ILE A 6 1.05 -5.96 -26.44
CA ILE A 6 2.02 -6.91 -25.89
C ILE A 6 3.06 -6.17 -25.03
N VAL A 7 3.60 -5.04 -25.49
CA VAL A 7 4.59 -4.27 -24.72
C VAL A 7 4.00 -3.68 -23.44
N ILE A 8 2.76 -3.16 -23.47
CA ILE A 8 2.08 -2.67 -22.27
C ILE A 8 1.75 -3.83 -21.31
N GLY A 9 1.32 -4.98 -21.83
CA GLY A 9 1.09 -6.18 -21.03
C GLY A 9 2.37 -6.70 -20.37
N TRP A 10 3.48 -6.71 -21.10
CA TRP A 10 4.79 -7.08 -20.58
C TRP A 10 5.30 -6.07 -19.55
N ILE A 11 5.10 -4.77 -19.74
CA ILE A 11 5.44 -3.73 -18.74
C ILE A 11 4.56 -3.89 -17.49
N TYR A 12 3.27 -4.17 -17.63
CA TYR A 12 2.38 -4.41 -16.50
C TYR A 12 2.78 -5.67 -15.73
N ILE A 13 3.09 -6.76 -16.43
CA ILE A 13 3.59 -8.01 -15.84
C ILE A 13 4.95 -7.77 -15.16
N TYR A 14 5.85 -7.00 -15.76
CA TYR A 14 7.16 -6.70 -15.18
C TYR A 14 7.05 -5.81 -13.93
N ILE A 15 6.13 -4.85 -13.92
CA ILE A 15 5.83 -4.03 -12.73
C ILE A 15 5.14 -4.86 -11.63
N TYR A 16 4.27 -5.81 -11.99
CA TYR A 16 3.60 -6.69 -11.03
C TYR A 16 4.59 -7.72 -10.43
N ILE A 17 5.43 -8.35 -11.26
CA ILE A 17 6.45 -9.32 -10.83
C ILE A 17 7.52 -8.66 -9.96
N GLN A 18 8.00 -7.46 -10.31
CA GLN A 18 8.96 -6.70 -9.50
C GLN A 18 8.38 -6.30 -8.12
N PHE A 19 7.04 -6.22 -7.98
CA PHE A 19 6.37 -5.91 -6.73
C PHE A 19 6.09 -7.17 -5.88
N ASP A 20 5.85 -8.32 -6.52
CA ASP A 20 5.65 -9.62 -5.84
C ASP A 20 6.96 -10.26 -5.37
N ASP A 21 8.06 -10.12 -6.12
CA ASP A 21 9.38 -10.69 -5.77
C ASP A 21 10.02 -10.03 -4.54
N LEU A 22 9.56 -8.84 -4.13
CA LEU A 22 9.98 -8.18 -2.89
C LEU A 22 9.09 -8.49 -1.68
N ILE A 23 8.02 -9.27 -1.86
CA ILE A 23 7.04 -9.60 -0.79
C ILE A 23 7.03 -11.10 -0.47
N PHE A 24 7.51 -11.97 -1.36
CA PHE A 24 7.51 -13.42 -1.13
C PHE A 24 8.92 -13.98 -0.87
N LEU A 25 9.44 -13.76 0.35
CA LEU A 25 10.37 -14.71 0.97
C LEU A 25 9.52 -15.88 1.52
N PRO A 26 9.53 -17.08 0.90
CA PRO A 26 8.72 -18.19 1.34
C PRO A 26 9.48 -18.96 2.42
N HIS A 27 9.14 -18.71 3.68
CA HIS A 27 9.08 -19.66 4.80
C HIS A 27 9.26 -18.89 6.10
N PHE A 28 8.17 -18.74 6.85
CA PHE A 28 8.07 -18.96 8.30
C PHE A 28 6.73 -18.37 8.75
N CYS A 29 5.61 -19.01 8.39
CA CYS A 29 4.35 -18.72 9.06
C CYS A 29 3.66 -20.05 9.37
N ASN A 30 3.94 -20.57 10.56
CA ASN A 30 3.20 -21.68 11.15
C ASN A 30 1.84 -21.12 11.63
N PRO A 31 0.70 -21.55 11.06
CA PRO A 31 -0.60 -20.91 11.33
C PRO A 31 -1.14 -21.14 12.75
N SER A 32 -0.55 -22.06 13.51
CA SER A 32 -1.05 -22.47 14.83
C SER A 32 -0.70 -21.51 15.97
N LEU A 33 0.10 -20.46 15.72
CA LEU A 33 0.53 -19.50 16.76
C LEU A 33 -0.15 -18.12 16.63
N CYS A 34 -1.03 -17.91 15.65
CA CYS A 34 -1.49 -16.56 15.29
C CYS A 34 -2.78 -16.09 16.01
N ILE A 35 -3.39 -16.90 16.87
CA ILE A 35 -4.68 -16.53 17.52
C ILE A 35 -4.58 -16.54 19.06
N GLN A 36 -3.39 -16.37 19.63
CA GLN A 36 -3.29 -16.04 21.04
C GLN A 36 -2.29 -14.92 21.28
N SER A 37 -2.87 -13.76 21.58
CA SER A 37 -2.31 -12.67 22.38
C SER A 37 -1.60 -11.50 21.70
N ILE A 38 -2.29 -10.36 21.74
CA ILE A 38 -1.73 -9.01 21.68
C ILE A 38 -0.83 -8.81 22.90
N TYR A 39 0.42 -9.29 22.89
CA TYR A 39 1.43 -8.91 23.90
C TYR A 39 2.82 -8.78 23.27
N HIS A 40 3.24 -7.52 23.11
CA HIS A 40 4.61 -7.03 23.34
C HIS A 40 5.79 -8.01 23.10
N VAL A 41 5.94 -8.55 21.89
CA VAL A 41 7.25 -9.08 21.49
C VAL A 41 8.16 -7.89 21.25
N ALA A 42 9.23 -7.76 22.05
CA ALA A 42 10.22 -6.71 21.88
C ALA A 42 10.76 -6.78 20.45
N ALA A 43 10.73 -5.66 19.73
CA ALA A 43 11.18 -5.62 18.34
C ALA A 43 12.62 -6.12 18.25
N THR A 44 12.82 -7.34 17.76
CA THR A 44 14.11 -8.04 17.84
C THR A 44 15.03 -7.63 16.70
N TYR A 45 14.46 -7.34 15.53
CA TYR A 45 15.22 -6.96 14.34
C TYR A 45 15.64 -5.49 14.37
N PRO A 46 16.84 -5.15 13.87
CA PRO A 46 17.22 -3.76 13.66
C PRO A 46 16.26 -3.08 12.67
N ILE A 47 16.01 -1.79 12.89
CA ILE A 47 14.92 -1.06 12.21
C ILE A 47 15.11 -1.04 10.68
N HIS A 48 16.34 -1.04 10.19
CA HIS A 48 16.64 -1.03 8.76
C HIS A 48 16.20 -2.31 8.01
N LEU A 49 15.94 -3.41 8.72
CA LEU A 49 15.45 -4.67 8.15
C LEU A 49 13.91 -4.77 8.11
N TRP A 50 13.19 -3.77 8.59
CA TRP A 50 11.72 -3.85 8.63
C TRP A 50 11.12 -3.59 7.25
N ASN A 51 10.06 -4.33 6.90
CA ASN A 51 9.45 -4.34 5.57
C ASN A 51 9.14 -2.96 4.98
N ASN A 52 8.71 -2.00 5.81
CA ASN A 52 8.35 -0.65 5.37
C ASN A 52 9.33 0.44 5.88
N HIS A 53 10.57 0.05 6.20
CA HIS A 53 11.59 0.97 6.65
C HIS A 53 11.96 2.00 5.58
N ILE A 54 12.22 1.53 4.35
CA ILE A 54 12.63 2.36 3.21
C ILE A 54 11.43 3.13 2.61
N GLY A 55 10.25 2.51 2.60
CA GLY A 55 9.04 3.11 2.02
C GLY A 55 8.57 4.38 2.75
N THR A 56 8.69 4.42 4.07
CA THR A 56 8.25 5.55 4.89
C THR A 56 8.94 6.89 4.54
N PRO A 57 10.28 7.01 4.53
CA PRO A 57 10.95 8.26 4.15
C PRO A 57 10.73 8.64 2.68
N LEU A 58 10.51 7.67 1.80
CA LEU A 58 10.18 7.89 0.38
C LEU A 58 8.71 8.26 0.13
N GLY A 59 7.85 8.22 1.16
CA GLY A 59 6.42 8.49 1.01
C GLY A 59 5.67 7.41 0.20
N LEU A 60 6.23 6.21 0.10
CA LEU A 60 5.60 5.08 -0.58
C LEU A 60 4.41 4.54 0.23
N PRO A 61 3.41 3.95 -0.44
CA PRO A 61 2.31 3.28 0.26
C PRO A 61 2.85 2.14 1.14
N ARG A 62 2.41 2.10 2.40
CA ARG A 62 2.89 1.14 3.41
C ARG A 62 2.20 -0.22 3.35
N THR A 63 1.02 -0.25 2.73
CA THR A 63 0.13 -1.40 2.67
C THR A 63 -0.54 -1.48 1.30
N THR A 64 -1.09 -2.64 0.99
CA THR A 64 -1.88 -2.95 -0.21
C THR A 64 -3.29 -2.36 -0.21
N ASN A 65 -3.62 -1.46 0.73
CA ASN A 65 -4.96 -0.89 0.89
C ASN A 65 -5.54 -0.28 -0.40
N ALA A 66 -4.69 0.33 -1.23
CA ALA A 66 -5.13 0.92 -2.50
C ALA A 66 -5.57 -0.16 -3.50
N VAL A 67 -4.82 -1.27 -3.59
CA VAL A 67 -5.15 -2.42 -4.43
C VAL A 67 -6.41 -3.11 -3.93
N GLU A 68 -6.53 -3.33 -2.62
CA GLU A 68 -7.72 -3.90 -2.00
C GLU A 68 -8.95 -3.01 -2.17
N ALA A 69 -8.79 -1.68 -2.05
CA ALA A 69 -9.87 -0.73 -2.31
C ALA A 69 -10.29 -0.75 -3.78
N TRP A 70 -9.34 -0.86 -4.71
CA TRP A 70 -9.64 -1.02 -6.13
C TRP A 70 -10.39 -2.32 -6.41
N HIS A 71 -9.93 -3.47 -5.89
CA HIS A 71 -10.64 -4.75 -6.01
C HIS A 71 -12.06 -4.67 -5.46
N ARG A 72 -12.25 -4.05 -4.28
CA ARG A 72 -13.59 -3.86 -3.70
C ARG A 72 -14.47 -2.99 -4.57
N SER A 73 -13.95 -1.87 -5.07
CA SER A 73 -14.68 -0.97 -5.98
C SER A 73 -15.03 -1.68 -7.28
N PHE A 74 -14.10 -2.43 -7.87
CA PHE A 74 -14.32 -3.15 -9.12
C PHE A 74 -15.36 -4.25 -8.96
N ASN A 75 -15.28 -5.03 -7.88
CA ASN A 75 -16.29 -6.04 -7.55
C ASN A 75 -17.67 -5.42 -7.38
N ALA A 76 -17.76 -4.22 -6.80
CA ALA A 76 -19.01 -3.46 -6.73
C ALA A 76 -19.49 -2.99 -8.12
N THR A 77 -18.58 -2.50 -8.99
CA THR A 77 -18.88 -2.13 -10.38
C THR A 77 -19.40 -3.31 -11.21
N VAL A 78 -18.83 -4.50 -11.01
CA VAL A 78 -19.28 -5.75 -11.65
C VAL A 78 -20.62 -6.19 -11.06
N GLY A 79 -20.81 -6.08 -9.75
CA GLY A 79 -22.08 -6.28 -9.07
C GLY A 79 -22.67 -7.69 -9.19
N CYS A 80 -21.83 -8.70 -9.44
CA CYS A 80 -22.22 -10.11 -9.44
C CYS A 80 -21.00 -11.03 -9.26
N HIS A 81 -21.22 -12.22 -8.69
CA HIS A 81 -20.17 -13.20 -8.42
C HIS A 81 -19.69 -13.93 -9.69
N HIS A 82 -20.59 -14.13 -10.66
CA HIS A 82 -20.31 -14.81 -11.93
C HIS A 82 -20.78 -13.97 -13.13
N PRO A 83 -20.02 -12.94 -13.52
CA PRO A 83 -20.35 -12.13 -14.69
C PRO A 83 -20.20 -12.93 -15.99
N THR A 84 -21.05 -12.64 -16.97
CA THR A 84 -20.78 -13.07 -18.35
C THR A 84 -19.54 -12.33 -18.86
N ILE A 85 -18.85 -12.92 -19.84
CA ILE A 85 -17.67 -12.31 -20.47
C ILE A 85 -18.01 -10.89 -20.97
N TRP A 86 -19.20 -10.70 -21.57
CA TRP A 86 -19.66 -9.39 -22.02
C TRP A 86 -19.80 -8.37 -20.91
N LYS A 87 -20.44 -8.75 -19.79
CA LYS A 87 -20.58 -7.86 -18.63
C LYS A 87 -19.22 -7.48 -18.06
N PHE A 88 -18.32 -8.45 -17.98
CA PHE A 88 -16.96 -8.25 -17.49
C PHE A 88 -16.16 -7.28 -18.37
N ILE A 89 -16.20 -7.44 -19.70
CA ILE A 89 -15.57 -6.52 -20.66
C ILE A 89 -16.12 -5.09 -20.51
N LEU A 90 -17.44 -4.95 -20.36
CA LEU A 90 -18.07 -3.64 -20.17
C LEU A 90 -17.65 -2.99 -18.85
N SER A 91 -17.55 -3.75 -17.77
CA SER A 91 -17.02 -3.27 -16.49
C SER A 91 -15.58 -2.77 -16.62
N PHE A 92 -14.72 -3.50 -17.36
CA PHE A 92 -13.36 -3.04 -17.62
C PHE A 92 -13.29 -1.76 -18.43
N LYS A 93 -14.11 -1.62 -19.48
CA LYS A 93 -14.19 -0.36 -20.25
C LYS A 93 -14.57 0.81 -19.37
N ARG A 94 -15.50 0.60 -18.43
CA ARG A 94 -15.89 1.63 -17.45
C ARG A 94 -14.73 1.99 -16.52
N GLU A 95 -14.02 1.01 -15.96
CA GLU A 95 -12.85 1.28 -15.11
C GLU A 95 -11.74 2.02 -15.87
N GLN A 96 -11.48 1.64 -17.12
CA GLN A 96 -10.51 2.34 -17.96
C GLN A 96 -10.87 3.83 -18.11
N GLY A 97 -12.15 4.14 -18.41
CA GLY A 97 -12.60 5.53 -18.47
C GLY A 97 -12.43 6.29 -17.16
N LEU A 98 -12.67 5.64 -16.00
CA LEU A 98 -12.42 6.25 -14.69
C LEU A 98 -10.93 6.53 -14.45
N VAL A 99 -10.05 5.64 -14.89
CA VAL A 99 -8.59 5.81 -14.78
C VAL A 99 -8.12 6.94 -15.69
N GLU A 100 -8.61 7.01 -16.93
CA GLU A 100 -8.29 8.09 -17.87
C GLU A 100 -8.70 9.47 -17.32
N VAL A 101 -9.87 9.58 -16.71
CA VAL A 101 -10.31 10.81 -16.03
C VAL A 101 -9.39 11.18 -14.86
N ARG A 102 -9.00 10.21 -14.02
CA ARG A 102 -8.05 10.46 -12.93
C ARG A 102 -6.69 10.90 -13.45
N TYR A 103 -6.22 10.30 -14.53
CA TYR A 103 -4.97 10.67 -15.18
C TYR A 103 -5.03 12.08 -15.77
N ALA A 104 -6.12 12.43 -16.47
CA ALA A 104 -6.33 13.79 -16.97
C ALA A 104 -6.35 14.82 -15.83
N ASN A 105 -7.02 14.52 -14.71
CA ASN A 105 -7.01 15.39 -13.53
C ASN A 105 -5.60 15.54 -12.93
N TYR A 106 -4.82 14.46 -12.89
CA TYR A 106 -3.44 14.49 -12.45
C TYR A 106 -2.57 15.41 -13.33
N LEU A 107 -2.74 15.36 -14.66
CA LEU A 107 -2.02 16.24 -15.59
C LEU A 107 -2.33 17.73 -15.42
N VAL A 108 -3.50 18.07 -14.86
CA VAL A 108 -3.93 19.45 -14.60
C VAL A 108 -3.68 19.83 -13.12
N ASP A 109 -2.76 19.14 -12.44
CA ASP A 109 -2.42 19.34 -11.03
C ASP A 109 -3.64 19.34 -10.08
N LYS A 110 -4.65 18.53 -10.41
CA LYS A 110 -5.80 18.23 -9.54
C LYS A 110 -5.74 16.79 -9.04
N PRO A 111 -4.67 16.40 -8.30
CA PRO A 111 -4.56 15.04 -7.80
C PRO A 111 -5.66 14.74 -6.78
N PRO A 112 -6.04 13.46 -6.61
CA PRO A 112 -6.98 13.07 -5.58
C PRO A 112 -6.44 13.46 -4.20
N THR A 113 -7.25 14.20 -3.44
CA THR A 113 -6.87 14.68 -2.11
C THR A 113 -6.78 13.52 -1.13
N LYS A 114 -5.58 13.29 -0.56
CA LYS A 114 -5.43 12.41 0.60
C LYS A 114 -6.18 13.03 1.79
N ARG A 115 -6.79 12.20 2.64
CA ARG A 115 -7.40 12.68 3.90
C ARG A 115 -6.34 13.41 4.73
N ARG A 116 -6.68 14.57 5.28
CA ARG A 116 -5.78 15.40 6.10
C ARG A 116 -5.08 14.61 7.20
N ARG A 117 -5.82 13.76 7.92
CA ARG A 117 -5.28 12.90 8.98
C ARG A 117 -4.21 11.95 8.44
N SER A 118 -4.45 11.29 7.31
CA SER A 118 -3.48 10.39 6.67
C SER A 118 -2.21 11.13 6.24
N GLN A 119 -2.34 12.37 5.74
CA GLN A 119 -1.18 13.22 5.42
C GLN A 119 -0.39 13.57 6.68
N GLN A 120 -1.07 13.98 7.76
CA GLN A 120 -0.43 14.33 9.03
C GLN A 120 0.31 13.13 9.65
N THR A 121 -0.31 11.95 9.67
CA THR A 121 0.35 10.72 10.13
C THR A 121 1.55 10.38 9.25
N GLU A 122 1.45 10.55 7.94
CA GLU A 122 2.56 10.28 7.02
C GLU A 122 3.77 11.20 7.28
N GLU A 123 3.53 12.51 7.41
CA GLU A 123 4.59 13.49 7.69
C GLU A 123 5.18 13.32 9.10
N ALA A 124 4.36 12.97 10.09
CA ALA A 124 4.84 12.65 11.43
C ALA A 124 5.76 11.42 11.44
N LEU A 125 5.37 10.35 10.72
CA LEU A 125 6.19 9.14 10.60
C LEU A 125 7.50 9.42 9.86
N LYS A 126 7.49 10.22 8.79
CA LYS A 126 8.72 10.66 8.10
C LYS A 126 9.67 11.39 9.05
N THR A 127 9.12 12.30 9.86
CA THR A 127 9.88 13.07 10.86
C THR A 127 10.47 12.16 11.94
N LEU A 128 9.69 11.17 12.42
CA LEU A 128 10.17 10.19 13.40
C LEU A 128 11.31 9.34 12.85
N VAL A 129 11.20 8.83 11.62
CA VAL A 129 12.26 8.03 10.99
C VAL A 129 13.52 8.86 10.81
N ARG A 130 13.43 10.09 10.31
CA ARG A 130 14.59 10.98 10.16
C ARG A 130 15.27 11.24 11.51
N GLY A 131 14.49 11.62 12.52
CA GLY A 131 15.04 11.91 13.84
C GLY A 131 15.46 10.69 14.66
N TYR A 132 15.18 9.46 14.23
CA TYR A 132 15.78 8.26 14.82
C TYR A 132 17.27 8.17 14.44
N TYR A 133 17.59 8.40 13.16
CA TYR A 133 18.96 8.38 12.67
C TYR A 133 19.80 9.59 13.08
N SER A 134 19.16 10.76 13.30
CA SER A 134 19.88 12.00 13.62
C SER A 134 20.14 12.25 15.10
N THR A 135 19.35 11.67 16.02
CA THR A 135 19.35 12.06 17.44
C THR A 135 19.70 10.91 18.39
N ASP A 136 20.22 9.79 17.88
CA ASP A 136 20.55 8.58 18.65
C ASP A 136 19.45 8.17 19.64
N ARG A 137 18.18 8.31 19.21
CA ARG A 137 17.01 8.01 20.03
C ARG A 137 16.95 6.52 20.35
N SER A 138 16.50 6.18 21.56
CA SER A 138 16.32 4.78 21.90
C SER A 138 15.24 4.15 21.02
N LYS A 139 15.45 2.87 20.66
CA LYS A 139 14.50 2.07 19.89
C LYS A 139 13.09 2.06 20.51
N MET A 140 13.02 2.13 21.84
CA MET A 140 11.76 2.15 22.58
C MET A 140 11.00 3.48 22.41
N GLU A 141 11.68 4.62 22.50
CA GLU A 141 11.06 5.94 22.27
C GLU A 141 10.57 6.07 20.82
N PHE A 142 11.32 5.50 19.87
CA PHE A 142 10.88 5.45 18.47
C PHE A 142 9.58 4.65 18.32
N LEU A 143 9.52 3.44 18.89
CA LEU A 143 8.33 2.58 18.84
C LEU A 143 7.11 3.22 19.53
N GLN A 144 7.33 3.88 20.67
CA GLN A 144 6.28 4.62 21.37
C GLN A 144 5.74 5.79 20.52
N GLY A 145 6.64 6.54 19.88
CA GLY A 145 6.26 7.60 18.95
C GLY A 145 5.42 7.08 17.78
N VAL A 146 5.82 5.96 17.19
CA VAL A 146 5.06 5.29 16.12
C VAL A 146 3.68 4.88 16.62
N ALA A 147 3.60 4.18 17.77
CA ALA A 147 2.35 3.72 18.35
C ALA A 147 1.37 4.86 18.66
N HIS A 148 1.87 5.98 19.18
CA HIS A 148 1.06 7.17 19.46
C HIS A 148 0.38 7.74 18.20
N HIS A 149 1.10 7.84 17.07
CA HIS A 149 0.51 8.34 15.82
C HIS A 149 -0.51 7.40 15.17
N PHE A 150 -0.41 6.10 15.44
CA PHE A 150 -1.43 5.14 14.99
C PHE A 150 -2.64 5.09 15.92
N SER A 151 -2.44 5.23 17.23
CA SER A 151 -3.53 5.20 18.23
C SER A 151 -4.41 6.45 18.16
N LEU A 152 -3.82 7.62 17.91
CA LEU A 152 -4.55 8.86 17.60
C LEU A 152 -5.27 8.82 16.24
N GLY A 153 -5.13 7.72 15.49
CA GLY A 153 -5.73 7.45 14.19
C GLY A 153 -7.08 6.71 14.23
N ALA A 154 -7.46 6.13 15.38
CA ALA A 154 -8.53 5.14 15.50
C ALA A 154 -9.94 5.71 15.78
N ASP A 155 -10.05 6.98 16.19
CA ASP A 155 -11.32 7.65 16.47
C ASP A 155 -11.94 8.32 15.25
#